data_AF-M9LYB8-F1
#
_entry.id   AF-M9LYB8-F1
#
_cell.length_a   1.000
_cell.length_b   1.000
_cell.length_c   1.000
_cell.angle_alpha   90.00
_cell.angle_beta   90.00
_cell.angle_gamma   90.00
#
_symmetry.space_group_name_H-M   'P 1'
#
loop_
_entity.id
_entity.type
_entity.pdbx_description
1 polymer ?
#
loop_
_entity_poly.entity_id
_entity_poly.type
_entity_poly.pdbx_seq_one_letter_code
_entity_poly.pdbx_strand_id
1 'polypeptide(L)'
;MKRAVDTSADVPDKKARADSSDGDEPILPTKAPGTSTAKGAPEPKLASIFQPRSTSSAAGTSSSGSGLKWLSPIGPTKSCLHGVYGEPAPSAKVAFYDLDGTIVRPKGGKTFPSKTDEYDFEFLFSSPRAGLGGASSDRSVVARIRQQHAQQFAIVLITNQKQTAYSAKNGLATWKKKMAHIAAAIDVPMRVFAALGDDAYRKPRLGSWVEFTERWNGGVEVDRESSFFVGDAAGRSKYRDHQDTDLKWALNARISFFTPEEYFLGNDKEYEVPARPWSPSALKPGPSLKGLVALPEDEMMSVDLSDLDDGKDGRRIVLGDGASGSEIVLFVGAPASGKTFLFQRVFAPAHYVHVNQDALRTRDKCLRVVADTIAAGQSCVVDNTNRDRATRKHYIELARQTGVRIRCVYFDVPKHVCVHNNHFRAHHGPAADHESKREILPFTAIDSWFKQVQPPSRSEGFDADVLRITWRFHGKDDVQTKYNLYYH
;
A
#
# COMPACT_ATOMS: atom_id res chain seq x y z
N MET A 1 53.69 25.64 -43.99
CA MET A 1 52.47 26.49 -44.11
C MET A 1 52.04 26.81 -42.66
N LYS A 2 52.04 28.05 -42.14
CA LYS A 2 51.16 29.22 -42.44
C LYS A 2 49.67 28.80 -42.40
N ARG A 3 48.74 29.34 -41.59
CA ARG A 3 48.63 30.42 -40.56
C ARG A 3 47.51 29.94 -39.58
N ALA A 4 47.42 30.20 -38.27
CA ALA A 4 47.36 31.46 -37.50
C ALA A 4 46.17 32.41 -37.85
N VAL A 5 45.08 32.36 -37.07
CA VAL A 5 44.26 33.53 -36.68
C VAL A 5 43.74 33.30 -35.24
N ASP A 6 43.73 34.36 -34.46
CA ASP A 6 43.33 34.48 -33.05
C ASP A 6 42.20 35.53 -32.95
N THR A 7 41.30 35.44 -31.96
CA THR A 7 40.50 36.60 -31.49
C THR A 7 39.84 36.34 -30.13
N SER A 8 40.16 37.21 -29.18
CA SER A 8 39.42 37.63 -27.98
C SER A 8 37.97 38.08 -28.31
N ALA A 9 37.03 38.34 -27.38
CA ALA A 9 37.03 38.49 -25.91
C ALA A 9 35.67 37.96 -25.35
N ASP A 10 35.19 38.16 -24.11
CA ASP A 10 35.65 38.90 -22.91
C ASP A 10 35.03 38.29 -21.61
N VAL A 11 35.13 38.98 -20.47
CA VAL A 11 34.62 38.59 -19.13
C VAL A 11 33.59 39.64 -18.62
N PRO A 12 32.74 39.31 -17.63
CA PRO A 12 32.92 40.00 -16.35
C PRO A 12 32.77 39.09 -15.11
N ASP A 13 33.38 39.55 -14.01
CA ASP A 13 33.82 38.75 -12.85
C ASP A 13 33.29 39.33 -11.52
N LYS A 14 33.30 38.51 -10.45
CA LYS A 14 33.05 38.86 -9.02
C LYS A 14 31.64 39.35 -8.63
N LYS A 15 31.05 38.92 -7.50
CA LYS A 15 31.64 38.96 -6.14
C LYS A 15 31.09 37.88 -5.20
N ALA A 16 31.93 37.50 -4.23
CA ALA A 16 31.54 36.82 -3.00
C ALA A 16 31.67 37.76 -1.78
N ARG A 17 30.83 37.54 -0.75
CA ARG A 17 30.93 37.90 0.69
C ARG A 17 29.65 37.32 1.34
N ALA A 18 29.71 36.39 2.31
CA ALA A 18 30.30 36.42 3.66
C ALA A 18 29.32 36.99 4.71
N ASP A 19 29.15 36.19 5.78
CA ASP A 19 28.34 36.28 7.01
C ASP A 19 27.72 37.62 7.46
N SER A 20 26.52 37.51 8.06
CA SER A 20 26.20 38.15 9.34
C SER A 20 25.07 37.41 10.08
N SER A 21 25.07 37.55 11.41
CA SER A 21 24.13 36.97 12.36
C SER A 21 22.83 37.77 12.50
N ASP A 22 21.97 37.27 13.42
CA ASP A 22 20.78 37.93 13.98
C ASP A 22 19.58 38.02 13.01
N GLY A 23 18.34 37.73 13.42
CA GLY A 23 17.81 37.46 14.75
C GLY A 23 16.62 38.37 15.02
N ASP A 24 15.39 37.89 14.78
CA ASP A 24 14.20 38.35 15.51
C ASP A 24 12.95 37.50 15.19
N GLU A 25 12.10 37.33 16.21
CA GLU A 25 10.72 36.87 16.06
C GLU A 25 9.82 38.02 15.55
N PRO A 26 8.58 37.73 15.16
CA PRO A 26 7.50 38.56 15.71
C PRO A 26 6.34 37.75 16.30
N ILE A 27 6.41 37.63 17.62
CA ILE A 27 5.34 37.77 18.63
C ILE A 27 3.92 38.09 18.09
N LEU A 28 2.94 37.33 18.60
CA LEU A 28 1.49 37.56 18.51
C LEU A 28 1.05 38.87 19.22
N PRO A 29 0.01 39.56 18.73
CA PRO A 29 -0.84 40.39 19.57
C PRO A 29 -2.11 39.64 20.00
N THR A 30 -2.38 39.61 21.31
CA THR A 30 -3.67 39.21 21.87
C THR A 30 -4.31 40.38 22.64
N LYS A 31 -5.66 40.35 22.66
CA LYS A 31 -6.62 40.97 23.61
C LYS A 31 -7.51 42.10 23.09
N ALA A 32 -8.78 41.96 23.48
CA ALA A 32 -9.91 42.90 23.43
C ALA A 32 -9.89 43.76 24.74
N PRO A 33 -10.99 44.42 25.19
CA PRO A 33 -12.30 44.70 24.58
C PRO A 33 -12.73 46.19 24.66
N GLY A 34 -13.93 46.53 24.14
CA GLY A 34 -14.54 47.85 24.33
C GLY A 34 -16.04 47.87 24.03
N THR A 35 -16.85 48.14 25.06
CA THR A 35 -18.32 48.21 25.01
C THR A 35 -18.82 49.65 24.87
N SER A 36 -19.88 49.86 24.08
CA SER A 36 -20.88 50.92 24.34
C SER A 36 -22.25 50.55 23.76
N THR A 37 -23.32 51.11 24.35
CA THR A 37 -24.72 50.70 24.17
C THR A 37 -25.60 51.87 23.72
N ALA A 38 -26.66 51.60 22.92
CA ALA A 38 -28.00 52.23 23.06
C ALA A 38 -29.03 51.74 22.02
N LYS A 39 -30.24 51.38 22.50
CA LYS A 39 -31.62 51.63 21.98
C LYS A 39 -31.94 51.44 20.46
N GLY A 40 -33.05 50.85 20.02
CA GLY A 40 -34.15 50.13 20.71
C GLY A 40 -35.50 50.17 19.95
N ALA A 41 -35.97 49.00 19.47
CA ALA A 41 -37.36 48.64 19.06
C ALA A 41 -38.02 49.37 17.84
N PRO A 42 -39.11 48.84 17.22
CA PRO A 42 -39.86 47.59 17.50
C PRO A 42 -40.03 46.61 16.30
N GLU A 43 -40.51 45.39 16.59
CA GLU A 43 -40.98 44.39 15.62
C GLU A 43 -42.40 44.67 15.09
N PRO A 44 -42.76 44.17 13.89
CA PRO A 44 -44.13 43.80 13.54
C PRO A 44 -44.33 42.29 13.58
N LYS A 45 -45.24 41.81 14.45
CA LYS A 45 -45.76 40.44 14.43
C LYS A 45 -46.73 40.27 13.26
N LEU A 46 -46.60 39.18 12.49
CA LEU A 46 -47.64 38.71 11.58
C LEU A 46 -47.95 37.23 11.81
N ALA A 47 -49.19 36.85 11.56
CA ALA A 47 -49.86 35.76 12.27
C ALA A 47 -49.49 34.35 11.79
N SER A 48 -49.47 33.42 12.74
CA SER A 48 -49.55 31.98 12.47
C SER A 48 -50.95 31.65 11.94
N ILE A 49 -51.05 31.43 10.63
CA ILE A 49 -52.20 30.83 9.96
C ILE A 49 -51.66 29.67 9.13
N PHE A 50 -51.59 28.47 9.71
CA PHE A 50 -51.65 27.14 9.09
C PHE A 50 -51.28 26.08 10.14
N GLN A 51 -52.22 25.76 11.04
CA GLN A 51 -52.20 24.46 11.71
C GLN A 51 -52.98 23.46 10.84
N PRO A 52 -52.45 22.24 10.60
CA PRO A 52 -53.13 21.24 9.78
C PRO A 52 -54.34 20.64 10.51
N ARG A 53 -55.45 20.43 9.79
CA ARG A 53 -56.61 19.69 10.31
C ARG A 53 -56.25 18.21 10.46
N SER A 54 -56.62 17.64 11.61
CA SER A 54 -56.58 16.21 11.87
C SER A 54 -57.80 15.49 11.30
N THR A 55 -57.60 14.48 10.44
CA THR A 55 -58.63 13.48 10.11
C THR A 55 -58.02 12.09 9.91
N SER A 56 -58.51 11.14 10.71
CA SER A 56 -58.65 9.69 10.45
C SER A 56 -57.49 8.91 9.83
N SER A 57 -56.89 8.09 10.68
CA SER A 57 -56.32 6.75 10.42
C SER A 57 -56.62 6.10 9.06
N ALA A 58 -55.55 5.81 8.32
CA ALA A 58 -55.44 4.63 7.47
C ALA A 58 -54.06 4.01 7.71
N ALA A 59 -54.00 2.69 7.89
CA ALA A 59 -52.73 1.99 8.13
C ALA A 59 -51.91 1.91 6.84
N GLY A 60 -50.98 2.85 6.68
CA GLY A 60 -49.97 2.83 5.62
C GLY A 60 -48.60 2.54 6.21
N THR A 61 -47.90 1.54 5.68
CA THR A 61 -46.56 1.15 6.09
C THR A 61 -45.62 2.36 6.06
N SER A 62 -44.99 2.67 7.19
CA SER A 62 -44.14 3.84 7.33
C SER A 62 -42.88 3.71 6.47
N SER A 63 -42.85 4.38 5.31
CA SER A 63 -41.62 4.61 4.54
C SER A 63 -40.70 5.57 5.32
N SER A 64 -39.87 5.00 6.19
CA SER A 64 -38.81 5.75 6.87
C SER A 64 -37.88 6.36 5.82
N GLY A 65 -37.69 7.68 5.86
CA GLY A 65 -37.05 8.44 4.77
C GLY A 65 -35.70 7.84 4.35
N SER A 66 -35.65 7.34 3.10
CA SER A 66 -34.57 6.52 2.55
C SER A 66 -33.35 7.33 2.11
N GLY A 67 -32.77 8.08 3.05
CA GLY A 67 -31.47 8.73 2.86
C GLY A 67 -30.31 7.79 3.20
N LEU A 68 -29.21 7.86 2.44
CA LEU A 68 -27.93 7.23 2.80
C LEU A 68 -27.37 7.89 4.07
N LYS A 69 -27.34 7.15 5.19
CA LYS A 69 -26.84 7.61 6.48
C LYS A 69 -25.37 7.25 6.63
N TRP A 70 -24.53 8.22 6.98
CA TRP A 70 -23.12 7.98 7.28
C TRP A 70 -22.92 7.76 8.79
N LEU A 71 -22.40 6.59 9.15
CA LEU A 71 -22.02 6.26 10.53
C LEU A 71 -20.63 6.83 10.86
N SER A 72 -20.25 6.74 12.14
CA SER A 72 -18.90 7.09 12.62
C SER A 72 -17.84 6.35 11.79
N PRO A 73 -16.81 7.05 11.25
CA PRO A 73 -15.74 6.40 10.52
C PRO A 73 -15.01 5.37 11.38
N ILE A 74 -14.62 4.28 10.72
CA ILE A 74 -14.06 3.07 11.30
C ILE A 74 -12.52 3.15 11.31
N GLY A 75 -11.90 2.47 12.27
CA GLY A 75 -10.46 2.35 12.44
C GLY A 75 -9.83 3.45 13.31
N PRO A 76 -8.60 3.22 13.83
CA PRO A 76 -7.94 4.16 14.74
C PRO A 76 -7.67 5.54 14.10
N THR A 77 -7.43 5.55 12.79
CA THR A 77 -7.20 6.74 11.97
C THR A 77 -8.48 7.31 11.35
N LYS A 78 -9.67 6.75 11.65
CA LYS A 78 -10.97 7.14 11.08
C LYS A 78 -11.00 7.13 9.55
N SER A 79 -10.23 6.23 8.95
CA SER A 79 -9.89 6.19 7.53
C SER A 79 -10.86 5.37 6.67
N CYS A 80 -11.79 4.64 7.27
CA CYS A 80 -12.84 3.93 6.54
C CYS A 80 -14.21 4.58 6.81
N LEU A 81 -14.87 5.10 5.78
CA LEU A 81 -16.25 5.58 5.91
C LEU A 81 -17.22 4.40 5.84
N HIS A 82 -18.21 4.38 6.73
CA HIS A 82 -19.32 3.43 6.71
C HIS A 82 -20.63 4.15 6.41
N GLY A 83 -21.24 3.86 5.27
CA GLY A 83 -22.57 4.32 4.88
C GLY A 83 -23.60 3.20 4.95
N VAL A 84 -24.85 3.53 5.29
CA VAL A 84 -25.98 2.60 5.38
C VAL A 84 -27.18 3.23 4.68
N TYR A 85 -27.73 2.53 3.69
CA TYR A 85 -28.98 2.88 3.01
C TYR A 85 -30.07 1.87 3.40
N GLY A 86 -31.28 2.34 3.67
CA GLY A 86 -32.35 1.51 4.20
C GLY A 86 -31.97 0.83 5.51
N GLU A 87 -32.44 -0.41 5.70
CA GLU A 87 -32.15 -1.25 6.86
C GLU A 87 -31.57 -2.60 6.39
N PRO A 88 -30.24 -2.72 6.18
CA PRO A 88 -29.63 -3.93 5.64
C PRO A 88 -29.69 -5.09 6.63
N ALA A 89 -30.46 -6.12 6.29
CA ALA A 89 -30.58 -7.34 7.07
C ALA A 89 -29.28 -8.19 7.01
N PRO A 90 -28.94 -8.90 8.10
CA PRO A 90 -27.94 -9.99 8.08
C PRO A 90 -28.26 -11.05 7.02
N SER A 91 -27.24 -11.58 6.34
CA SER A 91 -27.40 -12.74 5.45
C SER A 91 -26.11 -13.55 5.35
N ALA A 92 -26.26 -14.87 5.16
CA ALA A 92 -25.14 -15.74 4.80
C ALA A 92 -24.68 -15.52 3.35
N LYS A 93 -25.58 -15.05 2.47
CA LYS A 93 -25.30 -14.75 1.07
C LYS A 93 -24.97 -13.27 0.93
N VAL A 94 -23.79 -12.94 0.40
CA VAL A 94 -23.33 -11.56 0.32
C VAL A 94 -22.81 -11.25 -1.08
N ALA A 95 -23.38 -10.21 -1.68
CA ALA A 95 -22.98 -9.70 -2.98
C ALA A 95 -22.16 -8.42 -2.75
N PHE A 96 -20.85 -8.55 -2.92
CA PHE A 96 -19.91 -7.45 -2.81
C PHE A 96 -19.68 -6.80 -4.17
N TYR A 97 -19.57 -5.48 -4.22
CA TYR A 97 -19.33 -4.72 -5.44
C TYR A 97 -18.30 -3.60 -5.21
N ASP A 98 -17.45 -3.33 -6.20
CA ASP A 98 -16.83 -2.00 -6.33
C ASP A 98 -17.84 -0.96 -6.86
N LEU A 99 -17.46 0.31 -6.82
CA LEU A 99 -18.22 1.46 -7.26
C LEU A 99 -17.80 1.99 -8.64
N ASP A 100 -16.55 2.46 -8.79
CA ASP A 100 -16.11 3.35 -9.87
C ASP A 100 -15.37 2.53 -10.94
N GLY A 101 -16.05 2.25 -12.05
CA GLY A 101 -15.62 1.26 -13.05
C GLY A 101 -16.48 -0.01 -13.03
N THR A 102 -17.24 -0.23 -11.94
CA THR A 102 -18.06 -1.43 -11.74
C THR A 102 -19.57 -1.16 -11.74
N ILE A 103 -20.06 -0.24 -10.91
CA ILE A 103 -21.49 0.15 -10.88
C ILE A 103 -21.71 1.45 -11.65
N VAL A 104 -20.81 2.42 -11.47
CA VAL A 104 -20.88 3.73 -12.12
C VAL A 104 -19.56 4.10 -12.79
N ARG A 105 -19.64 5.01 -13.77
CA ARG A 105 -18.49 5.69 -14.35
C ARG A 105 -18.80 7.19 -14.53
N PRO A 106 -17.79 8.06 -14.66
CA PRO A 106 -18.02 9.48 -14.96
C PRO A 106 -18.76 9.69 -16.30
N LYS A 107 -19.57 10.74 -16.40
CA LYS A 107 -20.27 11.07 -17.65
C LYS A 107 -19.27 11.58 -18.69
N GLY A 108 -19.60 11.34 -19.97
CA GLY A 108 -18.80 11.81 -21.10
C GLY A 108 -17.44 11.10 -21.24
N GLY A 109 -17.26 9.92 -20.64
CA GLY A 109 -16.07 9.09 -20.83
C GLY A 109 -14.80 9.58 -20.13
N LYS A 110 -14.90 10.50 -19.17
CA LYS A 110 -13.77 10.95 -18.36
C LYS A 110 -13.23 9.82 -17.47
N THR A 111 -11.93 9.82 -17.19
CA THR A 111 -11.30 8.90 -16.22
C THR A 111 -11.67 9.21 -14.77
N PHE A 112 -11.93 10.48 -14.44
CA PHE A 112 -12.26 10.93 -13.09
C PHE A 112 -13.56 11.76 -13.10
N PRO A 113 -14.43 11.61 -12.07
CA PRO A 113 -15.63 12.41 -11.94
C PRO A 113 -15.30 13.85 -11.50
N SER A 114 -16.22 14.77 -11.80
CA SER A 114 -16.19 16.15 -11.29
C SER A 114 -16.06 16.22 -9.77
N LYS A 115 -15.28 17.19 -9.28
CA LYS A 115 -15.15 17.50 -7.84
C LYS A 115 -16.35 18.27 -7.29
N THR A 116 -17.17 18.86 -8.15
CA THR A 116 -18.25 19.81 -7.78
C THR A 116 -19.64 19.38 -8.27
N ASP A 117 -19.72 18.48 -9.26
CA ASP A 117 -20.98 17.95 -9.78
C ASP A 117 -21.25 16.57 -9.18
N GLU A 118 -22.23 16.52 -8.28
CA GLU A 118 -22.73 15.30 -7.63
C GLU A 118 -23.51 14.36 -8.58
N TYR A 119 -23.84 14.83 -9.79
CA TYR A 119 -24.48 14.07 -10.86
C TYR A 119 -23.51 13.66 -11.98
N ASP A 120 -22.19 13.85 -11.85
CA ASP A 120 -21.18 13.36 -12.80
C ASP A 120 -20.94 11.84 -12.64
N PHE A 121 -22.00 11.07 -12.87
CA PHE A 121 -21.99 9.62 -12.94
C PHE A 121 -23.09 9.10 -13.87
N GLU A 122 -22.80 8.01 -14.57
CA GLU A 122 -23.77 7.16 -15.26
C GLU A 122 -23.57 5.71 -14.82
N PHE A 123 -24.65 4.93 -14.77
CA PHE A 123 -24.55 3.50 -14.47
C PHE A 123 -23.81 2.76 -15.59
N LEU A 124 -23.03 1.74 -15.25
CA LEU A 124 -22.44 0.90 -16.27
C LEU A 124 -23.52 0.25 -17.13
N PHE A 125 -23.22 0.14 -18.44
CA PHE A 125 -24.09 -0.45 -19.46
C PHE A 125 -25.48 0.21 -19.63
N SER A 126 -25.73 1.39 -19.06
CA SER A 126 -27.03 2.10 -19.16
C SER A 126 -27.33 2.70 -20.54
N SER A 127 -26.31 2.85 -21.38
CA SER A 127 -26.40 3.43 -22.72
C SER A 127 -25.80 2.46 -23.73
N PRO A 128 -26.48 2.16 -24.86
CA PRO A 128 -25.91 1.33 -25.92
C PRO A 128 -24.64 2.00 -26.47
N ARG A 129 -23.47 1.41 -26.22
CA ARG A 129 -22.26 1.77 -26.96
C ARG A 129 -22.29 1.02 -28.27
N ALA A 130 -22.10 1.73 -29.39
CA ALA A 130 -21.92 1.09 -30.68
C ALA A 130 -20.78 0.03 -30.59
N GLY A 131 -21.10 -1.22 -30.93
CA GLY A 131 -20.14 -2.34 -30.94
C GLY A 131 -19.99 -3.12 -29.63
N LEU A 132 -20.60 -2.69 -28.51
CA LEU A 132 -20.69 -3.49 -27.27
C LEU A 132 -22.17 -3.71 -26.97
N GLY A 133 -22.63 -4.95 -27.16
CA GLY A 133 -24.05 -5.31 -27.03
C GLY A 133 -24.67 -4.74 -25.75
N GLY A 134 -25.72 -3.93 -25.90
CA GLY A 134 -26.38 -3.32 -24.77
C GLY A 134 -26.91 -4.38 -23.81
N ALA A 135 -26.75 -4.16 -22.51
CA ALA A 135 -27.44 -4.98 -21.52
C ALA A 135 -28.96 -4.91 -21.79
N SER A 136 -29.63 -6.06 -21.81
CA SER A 136 -31.09 -6.11 -21.72
C SER A 136 -31.55 -5.31 -20.48
N SER A 137 -32.79 -4.81 -20.46
CA SER A 137 -33.37 -4.13 -19.29
C SER A 137 -33.08 -4.87 -17.98
N ASP A 138 -33.23 -6.19 -18.04
CA ASP A 138 -33.14 -7.13 -16.91
C ASP A 138 -31.69 -7.44 -16.52
N ARG A 139 -30.73 -7.09 -17.39
CA ARG A 139 -29.28 -7.22 -17.19
C ARG A 139 -28.60 -5.89 -16.80
N SER A 140 -29.35 -4.79 -16.73
CA SER A 140 -28.83 -3.52 -16.21
C SER A 140 -28.30 -3.64 -14.77
N VAL A 141 -27.31 -2.82 -14.41
CA VAL A 141 -26.67 -2.84 -13.08
C VAL A 141 -27.70 -2.75 -11.95
N VAL A 142 -28.66 -1.83 -12.07
CA VAL A 142 -29.73 -1.63 -11.08
C VAL A 142 -30.66 -2.85 -11.00
N ALA A 143 -31.09 -3.41 -12.13
CA ALA A 143 -31.96 -4.59 -12.15
C ALA A 143 -31.27 -5.81 -11.52
N ARG A 144 -29.98 -6.02 -11.81
CA ARG A 144 -29.21 -7.16 -11.28
C ARG A 144 -28.96 -7.04 -9.77
N ILE A 145 -28.64 -5.85 -9.25
CA ILE A 145 -28.48 -5.65 -7.80
C ILE A 145 -29.83 -5.86 -7.08
N ARG A 146 -30.95 -5.36 -7.63
CA ARG A 146 -32.31 -5.62 -7.11
C ARG A 146 -32.66 -7.12 -7.13
N GLN A 147 -32.28 -7.84 -8.18
CA GLN A 147 -32.47 -9.28 -8.29
C GLN A 147 -31.72 -10.04 -7.17
N GLN A 148 -30.47 -9.67 -6.87
CA GLN A 148 -29.71 -10.30 -5.79
C GLN A 148 -30.34 -10.07 -4.42
N HIS A 149 -30.77 -8.84 -4.13
CA HIS A 149 -31.49 -8.55 -2.88
C HIS A 149 -32.80 -9.34 -2.76
N ALA A 150 -33.58 -9.48 -3.84
CA ALA A 150 -34.75 -10.36 -3.85
C ALA A 150 -34.39 -11.83 -3.55
N GLN A 151 -33.22 -12.28 -4.01
CA GLN A 151 -32.62 -13.59 -3.70
C GLN A 151 -31.96 -13.69 -2.31
N GLN A 152 -32.26 -12.73 -1.41
CA GLN A 152 -31.78 -12.67 -0.02
C GLN A 152 -30.26 -12.43 0.13
N PHE A 153 -29.60 -11.85 -0.87
CA PHE A 153 -28.22 -11.38 -0.71
C PHE A 153 -28.17 -10.05 0.06
N ALA A 154 -27.30 -9.98 1.05
CA ALA A 154 -26.87 -8.70 1.60
C ALA A 154 -26.00 -7.96 0.58
N ILE A 155 -26.32 -6.70 0.29
CA ILE A 155 -25.60 -5.88 -0.70
C ILE A 155 -24.55 -5.02 0.01
N VAL A 156 -23.28 -5.17 -0.40
CA VAL A 156 -22.15 -4.46 0.23
C VAL A 156 -21.26 -3.82 -0.83
N LEU A 157 -21.04 -2.52 -0.70
CA LEU A 157 -20.13 -1.74 -1.54
C LEU A 157 -18.78 -1.57 -0.85
N ILE A 158 -17.68 -1.87 -1.55
CA ILE A 158 -16.31 -1.72 -1.04
C ILE A 158 -15.46 -0.98 -2.07
N THR A 159 -15.06 0.25 -1.75
CA THR A 159 -14.43 1.17 -2.72
C THR A 159 -13.20 1.89 -2.17
N ASN A 160 -12.21 2.12 -3.05
CA ASN A 160 -10.87 2.62 -2.72
C ASN A 160 -10.74 4.15 -2.95
N GLN A 161 -11.32 4.96 -2.06
CA GLN A 161 -11.47 6.42 -2.20
C GLN A 161 -10.32 7.24 -1.57
N LYS A 162 -9.07 6.97 -1.96
CA LYS A 162 -7.86 7.57 -1.35
C LYS A 162 -7.90 9.11 -1.39
N GLN A 163 -7.91 9.74 -0.22
CA GLN A 163 -7.89 11.21 -0.16
C GLN A 163 -6.47 11.74 -0.39
N THR A 164 -6.33 12.65 -1.35
CA THR A 164 -5.16 13.51 -1.49
C THR A 164 -5.43 14.86 -0.81
N ALA A 165 -4.38 15.53 -0.34
CA ALA A 165 -4.49 16.85 0.29
C ALA A 165 -5.22 17.88 -0.61
N TYR A 166 -5.11 17.73 -1.93
CA TYR A 166 -5.77 18.53 -2.97
C TYR A 166 -7.26 18.21 -3.24
N SER A 167 -7.86 17.26 -2.51
CA SER A 167 -9.27 16.84 -2.69
C SER A 167 -10.10 16.79 -1.40
N ALA A 168 -9.47 16.99 -0.23
CA ALA A 168 -9.99 16.52 1.05
C ALA A 168 -11.34 17.11 1.54
N LYS A 169 -11.58 18.42 1.37
CA LYS A 169 -12.82 19.05 1.91
C LYS A 169 -14.01 18.98 0.93
N ASN A 170 -13.93 19.68 -0.19
CA ASN A 170 -15.09 19.81 -1.09
C ASN A 170 -15.38 18.50 -1.85
N GLY A 171 -14.35 17.80 -2.34
CA GLY A 171 -14.52 16.57 -3.12
C GLY A 171 -15.20 15.45 -2.32
N LEU A 172 -14.89 15.32 -1.03
CA LEU A 172 -15.52 14.31 -0.16
C LEU A 172 -17.02 14.60 0.06
N ALA A 173 -17.39 15.86 0.25
CA ALA A 173 -18.78 16.26 0.42
C ALA A 173 -19.59 15.96 -0.85
N THR A 174 -19.08 16.35 -2.03
CA THR A 174 -19.67 16.01 -3.33
C THR A 174 -19.80 14.49 -3.51
N TRP A 175 -18.75 13.72 -3.20
CA TRP A 175 -18.76 12.27 -3.31
C TRP A 175 -19.80 11.60 -2.40
N LYS A 176 -19.96 12.08 -1.16
CA LYS A 176 -21.01 11.58 -0.24
C LYS A 176 -22.42 11.81 -0.77
N LYS A 177 -22.66 12.93 -1.47
CA LYS A 177 -23.94 13.20 -2.13
C LYS A 177 -24.14 12.37 -3.39
N LYS A 178 -23.11 12.24 -4.27
CA LYS A 178 -23.09 11.29 -5.39
C LYS A 178 -23.49 9.88 -4.92
N MET A 179 -22.90 9.41 -3.82
CA MET A 179 -23.27 8.13 -3.21
C MET A 179 -24.72 8.04 -2.74
N ALA A 180 -25.29 9.11 -2.19
CA ALA A 180 -26.70 9.14 -1.82
C ALA A 180 -27.61 9.03 -3.06
N HIS A 181 -27.29 9.73 -4.16
CA HIS A 181 -28.01 9.64 -5.43
C HIS A 181 -27.91 8.24 -6.07
N ILE A 182 -26.73 7.61 -6.02
CA ILE A 182 -26.52 6.23 -6.51
C ILE A 182 -27.34 5.24 -5.67
N ALA A 183 -27.28 5.33 -4.34
CA ALA A 183 -28.03 4.44 -3.46
C ALA A 183 -29.55 4.61 -3.64
N ALA A 184 -30.04 5.84 -3.80
CA ALA A 184 -31.45 6.13 -4.08
C ALA A 184 -31.92 5.66 -5.47
N ALA A 185 -31.04 5.65 -6.48
CA ALA A 185 -31.36 5.12 -7.80
C ALA A 185 -31.38 3.58 -7.84
N ILE A 186 -30.53 2.92 -7.04
CA ILE A 186 -30.56 1.46 -6.86
C ILE A 186 -31.77 1.07 -5.99
N ASP A 187 -32.07 1.83 -4.95
CA ASP A 187 -33.17 1.63 -3.98
C ASP A 187 -33.23 0.20 -3.39
N VAL A 188 -32.13 -0.18 -2.75
CA VAL A 188 -31.94 -1.49 -2.09
C VAL A 188 -31.17 -1.27 -0.79
N PRO A 189 -31.58 -1.90 0.34
CA PRO A 189 -30.81 -1.87 1.58
C PRO A 189 -29.36 -2.34 1.36
N MET A 190 -28.39 -1.47 1.63
CA MET A 190 -26.97 -1.73 1.38
C MET A 190 -26.05 -1.06 2.41
N ARG A 191 -24.85 -1.65 2.57
CA ARG A 191 -23.74 -1.08 3.34
C ARG A 191 -22.65 -0.58 2.39
N VAL A 192 -21.97 0.51 2.75
CA VAL A 192 -20.90 1.13 1.96
C VAL A 192 -19.66 1.28 2.82
N PHE A 193 -18.55 0.66 2.43
CA PHE A 193 -17.23 0.81 3.03
C PHE A 193 -16.30 1.53 2.05
N ALA A 194 -15.85 2.73 2.39
CA ALA A 194 -14.96 3.53 1.54
C ALA A 194 -13.64 3.82 2.24
N ALA A 195 -12.54 3.26 1.71
CA ALA A 195 -11.20 3.39 2.25
C ALA A 195 -10.52 4.69 1.78
N LEU A 196 -10.33 5.63 2.71
CA LEU A 196 -9.72 6.94 2.47
C LEU A 196 -8.18 6.91 2.59
N GLY A 197 -7.66 5.95 3.35
CA GLY A 197 -6.23 5.77 3.63
C GLY A 197 -5.56 4.67 2.81
N ASP A 198 -4.27 4.44 3.09
CA ASP A 198 -3.48 3.32 2.57
C ASP A 198 -3.18 2.33 3.70
N ASP A 199 -4.25 1.77 4.26
CA ASP A 199 -4.23 0.94 5.47
C ASP A 199 -5.01 -0.36 5.26
N ALA A 200 -5.35 -1.08 6.34
CA ALA A 200 -6.03 -2.36 6.31
C ALA A 200 -7.38 -2.36 5.55
N TYR A 201 -8.06 -1.21 5.43
CA TYR A 201 -9.37 -1.11 4.78
C TYR A 201 -9.29 -0.98 3.25
N ARG A 202 -8.12 -0.62 2.71
CA ARG A 202 -7.90 -0.45 1.27
C ARG A 202 -7.71 -1.81 0.59
N LYS A 203 -8.54 -2.12 -0.42
CA LYS A 203 -8.40 -3.33 -1.25
C LYS A 203 -6.99 -3.39 -1.85
N PRO A 204 -6.30 -4.55 -1.83
CA PRO A 204 -6.85 -5.90 -1.65
C PRO A 204 -6.96 -6.40 -0.20
N ARG A 205 -6.68 -5.56 0.80
CA ARG A 205 -6.64 -5.96 2.22
C ARG A 205 -8.06 -6.11 2.81
N LEU A 206 -8.19 -7.01 3.78
CA LEU A 206 -9.48 -7.50 4.29
C LEU A 206 -10.10 -6.67 5.44
N GLY A 207 -9.63 -5.45 5.71
CA GLY A 207 -10.19 -4.65 6.80
C GLY A 207 -11.69 -4.41 6.66
N SER A 208 -12.17 -4.14 5.44
CA SER A 208 -13.61 -3.99 5.16
C SER A 208 -14.41 -5.31 5.31
N TRP A 209 -13.81 -6.45 4.97
CA TRP A 209 -14.39 -7.77 5.18
C TRP A 209 -14.58 -8.04 6.69
N VAL A 210 -13.51 -7.88 7.48
CA VAL A 210 -13.51 -8.13 8.92
C VAL A 210 -14.57 -7.29 9.63
N GLU A 211 -14.63 -5.98 9.36
CA GLU A 211 -15.66 -5.12 9.97
C GLU A 211 -17.07 -5.57 9.59
N PHE A 212 -17.29 -5.93 8.31
CA PHE A 212 -18.59 -6.42 7.87
C PHE A 212 -18.98 -7.72 8.59
N THR A 213 -18.13 -8.75 8.56
CA THR A 213 -18.45 -10.07 9.12
C THR A 213 -18.56 -10.06 10.64
N GLU A 214 -17.67 -9.36 11.34
CA GLU A 214 -17.62 -9.38 12.81
C GLU A 214 -18.62 -8.42 13.47
N ARG A 215 -18.97 -7.30 12.83
CA ARG A 215 -19.80 -6.25 13.46
C ARG A 215 -21.12 -5.95 12.76
N TRP A 216 -21.22 -6.16 11.45
CA TRP A 216 -22.33 -5.60 10.65
C TRP A 216 -23.20 -6.64 9.93
N ASN A 217 -22.83 -7.92 9.97
CA ASN A 217 -23.64 -9.05 9.50
C ASN A 217 -24.38 -9.78 10.64
N GLY A 218 -24.59 -9.13 11.79
CA GLY A 218 -25.46 -9.64 12.87
C GLY A 218 -25.07 -11.00 13.48
N GLY A 219 -23.81 -11.41 13.36
CA GLY A 219 -23.33 -12.74 13.80
C GLY A 219 -23.65 -13.89 12.83
N VAL A 220 -24.22 -13.61 11.66
CA VAL A 220 -24.41 -14.62 10.60
C VAL A 220 -23.08 -14.84 9.86
N GLU A 221 -22.62 -16.09 9.78
CA GLU A 221 -21.44 -16.43 9.00
C GLU A 221 -21.72 -16.31 7.50
N VAL A 222 -20.74 -15.80 6.75
CA VAL A 222 -20.84 -15.64 5.30
C VAL A 222 -20.48 -16.96 4.61
N ASP A 223 -21.46 -17.52 3.88
CA ASP A 223 -21.23 -18.63 2.97
C ASP A 223 -20.38 -18.14 1.79
N ARG A 224 -19.16 -18.65 1.71
CA ARG A 224 -18.16 -18.26 0.71
C ARG A 224 -18.41 -18.85 -0.68
N GLU A 225 -19.16 -19.94 -0.78
CA GLU A 225 -19.43 -20.60 -2.05
C GLU A 225 -20.53 -19.86 -2.82
N SER A 226 -21.58 -19.42 -2.13
CA SER A 226 -22.65 -18.62 -2.75
C SER A 226 -22.37 -17.11 -2.80
N SER A 227 -21.47 -16.58 -1.96
CA SER A 227 -21.07 -15.16 -1.99
C SER A 227 -20.05 -14.84 -3.07
N PHE A 228 -20.04 -13.60 -3.55
CA PHE A 228 -19.16 -13.16 -4.64
C PHE A 228 -18.79 -11.67 -4.55
N PHE A 229 -17.72 -11.31 -5.25
CA PHE A 229 -17.31 -9.93 -5.51
C PHE A 229 -17.40 -9.61 -7.00
N VAL A 230 -17.91 -8.43 -7.36
CA VAL A 230 -17.85 -7.88 -8.72
C VAL A 230 -16.95 -6.64 -8.73
N GLY A 231 -15.95 -6.60 -9.61
CA GLY A 231 -14.99 -5.50 -9.68
C GLY A 231 -14.27 -5.42 -11.03
N ASP A 232 -13.93 -4.21 -11.49
CA ASP A 232 -13.21 -3.98 -12.75
C ASP A 232 -11.68 -4.10 -12.61
N ALA A 233 -11.14 -3.93 -11.40
CA ALA A 233 -9.71 -4.08 -11.12
C ALA A 233 -9.32 -5.57 -11.06
N ALA A 234 -9.26 -6.22 -12.23
CA ALA A 234 -9.02 -7.65 -12.43
C ALA A 234 -7.67 -7.97 -13.10
N GLY A 235 -6.85 -6.97 -13.42
CA GLY A 235 -5.53 -7.17 -14.04
C GLY A 235 -5.54 -7.57 -15.51
N ARG A 236 -6.64 -7.35 -16.24
CA ARG A 236 -6.81 -7.76 -17.64
C ARG A 236 -5.91 -6.96 -18.58
N SER A 237 -5.07 -7.68 -19.33
CA SER A 237 -4.16 -7.12 -20.34
C SER A 237 -4.90 -6.37 -21.47
N LYS A 238 -6.02 -6.92 -21.94
CA LYS A 238 -6.88 -6.38 -23.02
C LYS A 238 -7.49 -5.01 -22.68
N TYR A 239 -7.92 -4.81 -21.44
CA TYR A 239 -8.56 -3.58 -20.96
C TYR A 239 -7.55 -2.58 -20.37
N ARG A 240 -6.28 -2.99 -20.22
CA ARG A 240 -5.23 -2.25 -19.51
C ARG A 240 -5.64 -1.88 -18.08
N ASP A 241 -6.26 -2.83 -17.37
CA ASP A 241 -6.64 -2.66 -15.97
C ASP A 241 -5.41 -2.17 -15.19
N HIS A 242 -5.50 -0.98 -14.60
CA HIS A 242 -4.36 -0.36 -13.93
C HIS A 242 -3.91 -1.12 -12.68
N GLN A 243 -4.78 -1.98 -12.14
CA GLN A 243 -4.63 -2.73 -10.90
C GLN A 243 -5.47 -4.03 -10.97
N ASP A 244 -5.14 -4.99 -10.12
CA ASP A 244 -5.85 -6.26 -9.89
C ASP A 244 -6.39 -6.36 -8.45
N THR A 245 -6.63 -5.21 -7.79
CA THR A 245 -6.96 -5.14 -6.35
C THR A 245 -8.27 -5.80 -5.97
N ASP A 246 -9.23 -5.89 -6.89
CA ASP A 246 -10.56 -6.42 -6.59
C ASP A 246 -10.57 -7.94 -6.69
N LEU A 247 -9.94 -8.48 -7.74
CA LEU A 247 -9.64 -9.89 -7.87
C LEU A 247 -8.82 -10.39 -6.66
N LYS A 248 -7.75 -9.68 -6.30
CA LYS A 248 -6.94 -10.00 -5.12
C LYS A 248 -7.72 -9.92 -3.81
N TRP A 249 -8.67 -8.97 -3.67
CA TRP A 249 -9.54 -8.90 -2.49
C TRP A 249 -10.46 -10.12 -2.38
N ALA A 250 -11.09 -10.52 -3.49
CA ALA A 250 -11.95 -11.70 -3.52
C ALA A 250 -11.17 -13.00 -3.25
N LEU A 251 -9.96 -13.13 -3.81
CA LEU A 251 -9.05 -14.25 -3.54
C LEU A 251 -8.60 -14.30 -2.07
N ASN A 252 -8.43 -13.14 -1.42
CA ASN A 252 -8.14 -13.05 0.01
C ASN A 252 -9.36 -13.46 0.86
N ALA A 253 -10.55 -12.99 0.52
CA ALA A 253 -11.81 -13.34 1.18
C ALA A 253 -12.23 -14.81 0.93
N ARG A 254 -11.64 -15.44 -0.10
CA ARG A 254 -11.93 -16.78 -0.62
C ARG A 254 -13.37 -16.92 -1.13
N ILE A 255 -13.84 -15.92 -1.87
CA ILE A 255 -15.17 -15.92 -2.51
C ILE A 255 -15.04 -15.84 -4.03
N SER A 256 -16.13 -16.12 -4.75
CA SER A 256 -16.15 -16.03 -6.22
C SER A 256 -15.91 -14.59 -6.70
N PHE A 257 -15.25 -14.42 -7.85
CA PHE A 257 -14.98 -13.11 -8.45
C PHE A 257 -15.46 -13.05 -9.90
N PHE A 258 -16.12 -11.93 -10.25
CA PHE A 258 -16.58 -11.63 -11.59
C PHE A 258 -16.17 -10.22 -12.01
N THR A 259 -15.88 -10.02 -13.29
CA THR A 259 -15.79 -8.66 -13.87
C THR A 259 -17.18 -8.08 -14.13
N PRO A 260 -17.35 -6.76 -14.31
CA PRO A 260 -18.63 -6.17 -14.64
C PRO A 260 -19.19 -6.72 -15.96
N GLU A 261 -18.31 -6.97 -16.94
CA GLU A 261 -18.67 -7.58 -18.23
C GLU A 261 -19.19 -9.02 -18.07
N GLU A 262 -18.49 -9.86 -17.31
CA GLU A 262 -18.95 -11.23 -17.00
C GLU A 262 -20.30 -11.21 -16.27
N TYR A 263 -20.43 -10.38 -15.24
CA TYR A 263 -21.58 -10.41 -14.34
C TYR A 263 -22.85 -9.77 -14.92
N PHE A 264 -22.72 -8.58 -15.54
CA PHE A 264 -23.86 -7.82 -16.06
C PHE A 264 -24.17 -8.17 -17.52
N LEU A 265 -23.16 -8.31 -18.39
CA LEU A 265 -23.40 -8.65 -19.80
C LEU A 265 -23.54 -10.15 -20.03
N GLY A 266 -22.88 -10.99 -19.23
CA GLY A 266 -22.80 -12.44 -19.45
C GLY A 266 -21.69 -12.82 -20.42
N ASN A 267 -20.60 -12.05 -20.46
CA ASN A 267 -19.41 -12.37 -21.24
C ASN A 267 -18.62 -13.52 -20.60
N ASP A 268 -17.78 -14.18 -21.40
CA ASP A 268 -16.80 -15.15 -20.90
C ASP A 268 -15.75 -14.49 -20.00
N LYS A 269 -15.09 -15.30 -19.16
CA LYS A 269 -14.04 -14.87 -18.25
C LYS A 269 -12.77 -14.45 -19.00
N GLU A 270 -12.33 -13.20 -18.80
CA GLU A 270 -11.17 -12.62 -19.51
C GLU A 270 -9.97 -12.28 -18.60
N TYR A 271 -9.95 -12.74 -17.35
CA TYR A 271 -8.84 -12.52 -16.40
C TYR A 271 -8.14 -13.82 -15.95
N GLU A 272 -6.84 -13.72 -15.71
CA GLU A 272 -6.02 -14.79 -15.10
C GLU A 272 -5.91 -14.58 -13.59
N VAL A 273 -5.77 -15.66 -12.81
CA VAL A 273 -5.52 -15.56 -11.37
C VAL A 273 -4.07 -15.12 -11.17
N PRO A 274 -3.79 -13.98 -10.51
CA PRO A 274 -2.42 -13.51 -10.32
C PRO A 274 -1.63 -14.57 -9.54
N ALA A 275 -0.44 -14.91 -10.02
CA ALA A 275 0.47 -15.79 -9.30
C ALA A 275 0.82 -15.15 -7.95
N ARG A 276 0.86 -15.94 -6.86
CA ARG A 276 1.21 -15.45 -5.52
C ARG A 276 2.72 -15.11 -5.50
N PRO A 277 3.15 -13.83 -5.47
CA PRO A 277 4.56 -13.46 -5.68
C PRO A 277 5.55 -14.05 -4.66
N TRP A 278 5.06 -14.53 -3.51
CA TRP A 278 5.87 -15.16 -2.47
C TRP A 278 5.81 -16.70 -2.46
N SER A 279 5.04 -17.33 -3.36
CA SER A 279 4.90 -18.78 -3.42
C SER A 279 5.99 -19.40 -4.31
N PRO A 280 6.69 -20.46 -3.87
CA PRO A 280 7.56 -21.25 -4.75
C PRO A 280 6.82 -21.78 -5.99
N SER A 281 5.52 -22.03 -5.90
CA SER A 281 4.67 -22.51 -7.00
C SER A 281 4.33 -21.44 -8.04
N ALA A 282 4.65 -20.16 -7.79
CA ALA A 282 4.59 -19.11 -8.82
C ALA A 282 5.77 -19.16 -9.79
N LEU A 283 6.79 -19.97 -9.47
CA LEU A 283 7.88 -20.32 -10.37
C LEU A 283 7.50 -21.59 -11.14
N LYS A 284 7.80 -21.63 -12.44
CA LYS A 284 7.85 -22.89 -13.20
C LYS A 284 8.78 -23.88 -12.47
N PRO A 285 8.54 -25.20 -12.51
CA PRO A 285 9.30 -26.17 -11.75
C PRO A 285 10.80 -26.04 -12.04
N GLY A 286 11.51 -25.53 -11.03
CA GLY A 286 12.93 -25.24 -11.04
C GLY A 286 13.35 -24.97 -9.59
N PRO A 287 14.52 -25.46 -9.15
CA PRO A 287 14.92 -25.31 -7.76
C PRO A 287 15.34 -23.87 -7.45
N SER A 288 14.90 -23.39 -6.29
CA SER A 288 15.14 -22.05 -5.69
C SER A 288 14.42 -20.86 -6.34
N LEU A 289 14.08 -19.89 -5.49
CA LEU A 289 13.68 -18.53 -5.87
C LEU A 289 14.90 -17.77 -6.43
N LYS A 290 15.33 -18.11 -7.65
CA LYS A 290 16.43 -17.40 -8.33
C LYS A 290 16.03 -15.95 -8.59
N GLY A 291 16.48 -15.07 -7.69
CA GLY A 291 16.55 -13.64 -7.93
C GLY A 291 17.55 -13.32 -9.06
N LEU A 292 17.68 -12.02 -9.34
CA LEU A 292 18.29 -11.47 -10.56
C LEU A 292 19.83 -11.61 -10.62
N VAL A 293 20.34 -12.84 -10.71
CA VAL A 293 21.70 -13.13 -11.17
C VAL A 293 21.68 -14.38 -12.07
N ALA A 294 21.79 -14.16 -13.38
CA ALA A 294 22.18 -15.15 -14.38
C ALA A 294 23.64 -14.90 -14.82
N LEU A 295 24.51 -14.66 -13.84
CA LEU A 295 25.96 -14.84 -13.96
C LEU A 295 26.29 -16.22 -13.39
N PRO A 296 27.37 -16.89 -13.87
CA PRO A 296 27.66 -18.28 -13.49
C PRO A 296 27.68 -18.48 -11.97
N GLU A 297 27.13 -19.60 -11.53
CA GLU A 297 26.93 -19.93 -10.12
C GLU A 297 28.26 -20.14 -9.38
N ASP A 298 29.36 -20.25 -10.14
CA ASP A 298 30.72 -20.60 -9.74
C ASP A 298 31.49 -19.53 -8.94
N GLU A 299 30.92 -18.34 -8.71
CA GLU A 299 31.54 -17.24 -7.93
C GLU A 299 30.81 -16.88 -6.60
N MET A 300 29.70 -17.54 -6.24
CA MET A 300 28.94 -17.21 -5.02
C MET A 300 28.55 -18.43 -4.18
N MET A 301 28.93 -18.43 -2.90
CA MET A 301 28.39 -19.39 -1.94
C MET A 301 26.93 -19.03 -1.63
N SER A 302 26.00 -19.96 -1.84
CA SER A 302 24.58 -19.76 -1.54
C SER A 302 24.20 -20.47 -0.25
N VAL A 303 23.43 -19.81 0.62
CA VAL A 303 22.89 -20.37 1.88
C VAL A 303 21.39 -20.13 1.94
N ASP A 304 20.61 -21.17 2.27
CA ASP A 304 19.18 -21.02 2.57
C ASP A 304 19.02 -20.56 4.02
N LEU A 305 18.03 -19.69 4.26
CA LEU A 305 17.75 -19.19 5.61
C LEU A 305 17.22 -20.29 6.55
N SER A 306 16.78 -21.45 6.04
CA SER A 306 16.49 -22.65 6.85
C SER A 306 17.72 -23.24 7.52
N ASP A 307 18.89 -23.11 6.89
CA ASP A 307 20.12 -23.78 7.35
C ASP A 307 20.64 -23.14 8.66
N LEU A 308 20.06 -22.00 9.04
CA LEU A 308 20.21 -21.34 10.35
C LEU A 308 19.44 -22.04 11.48
N ASP A 309 18.40 -22.81 11.14
CA ASP A 309 17.49 -23.46 12.08
C ASP A 309 17.80 -24.94 12.27
N ASP A 310 18.28 -25.64 11.23
CA ASP A 310 18.59 -27.07 11.26
C ASP A 310 19.97 -27.42 11.88
N GLY A 311 20.84 -26.45 12.18
CA GLY A 311 22.11 -26.75 12.85
C GLY A 311 23.10 -25.58 13.00
N LYS A 312 24.27 -25.89 13.59
CA LYS A 312 25.35 -24.91 13.80
C LYS A 312 25.99 -24.43 12.48
N ASP A 313 25.84 -25.18 11.40
CA ASP A 313 26.63 -24.99 10.18
C ASP A 313 26.16 -23.82 9.33
N GLY A 314 24.86 -23.61 9.09
CA GLY A 314 24.39 -22.43 8.35
C GLY A 314 24.75 -21.13 9.09
N ARG A 315 24.61 -21.10 10.41
CA ARG A 315 25.02 -19.94 11.23
C ARG A 315 26.53 -19.73 11.19
N ARG A 316 27.33 -20.80 11.16
CA ARG A 316 28.78 -20.75 10.98
C ARG A 316 29.17 -20.24 9.60
N ILE A 317 28.48 -20.64 8.52
CA ILE A 317 28.78 -20.14 7.16
C ILE A 317 28.48 -18.64 7.07
N VAL A 318 27.37 -18.16 7.64
CA VAL A 318 27.04 -16.71 7.65
C VAL A 318 28.06 -15.90 8.47
N LEU A 319 28.43 -16.38 9.67
CA LEU A 319 29.46 -15.74 10.50
C LEU A 319 30.90 -15.93 9.96
N GLY A 320 31.12 -16.88 9.05
CA GLY A 320 32.44 -17.30 8.61
C GLY A 320 33.23 -18.05 9.70
N ASP A 321 34.47 -18.44 9.39
CA ASP A 321 35.32 -19.26 10.27
C ASP A 321 35.83 -18.56 11.55
N GLY A 322 35.27 -17.43 11.95
CA GLY A 322 35.65 -16.74 13.19
C GLY A 322 37.13 -16.38 13.26
N ALA A 323 37.74 -16.05 12.11
CA ALA A 323 39.15 -15.68 12.01
C ALA A 323 39.49 -14.59 13.05
N SER A 324 40.57 -14.78 13.80
CA SER A 324 40.92 -13.97 14.96
C SER A 324 41.28 -12.53 14.58
N GLY A 325 40.28 -11.65 14.58
CA GLY A 325 40.39 -10.22 14.28
C GLY A 325 39.01 -9.57 14.10
N SER A 326 38.96 -8.24 14.07
CA SER A 326 37.76 -7.50 13.71
C SER A 326 37.51 -7.55 12.20
N GLU A 327 36.24 -7.59 11.80
CA GLU A 327 35.85 -7.55 10.37
C GLU A 327 34.67 -6.62 10.08
N ILE A 328 34.55 -6.24 8.81
CA ILE A 328 33.43 -5.48 8.25
C ILE A 328 32.59 -6.44 7.39
N VAL A 329 31.31 -6.59 7.75
CA VAL A 329 30.35 -7.36 6.93
C VAL A 329 29.41 -6.39 6.23
N LEU A 330 29.49 -6.35 4.90
CA LEU A 330 28.71 -5.46 4.06
C LEU A 330 27.44 -6.17 3.55
N PHE A 331 26.27 -5.73 3.99
CA PHE A 331 25.01 -6.24 3.43
C PHE A 331 24.65 -5.52 2.14
N VAL A 332 24.25 -6.25 1.10
CA VAL A 332 23.81 -5.70 -0.19
C VAL A 332 22.42 -6.24 -0.49
N GLY A 333 21.42 -5.38 -0.65
CA GLY A 333 20.05 -5.85 -0.89
C GLY A 333 19.00 -4.75 -0.86
N ALA A 334 17.87 -5.01 -1.51
CA ALA A 334 16.74 -4.10 -1.60
C ALA A 334 16.19 -3.69 -0.21
N PRO A 335 15.51 -2.54 -0.09
CA PRO A 335 14.65 -2.30 1.06
C PRO A 335 13.63 -3.43 1.21
N ALA A 336 13.31 -3.80 2.47
CA ALA A 336 12.45 -4.94 2.82
C ALA A 336 12.90 -6.35 2.35
N SER A 337 14.16 -6.55 1.95
CA SER A 337 14.72 -7.88 1.60
C SER A 337 15.08 -8.77 2.82
N GLY A 338 14.80 -8.35 4.05
CA GLY A 338 15.11 -9.14 5.27
C GLY A 338 16.48 -8.88 5.92
N LYS A 339 17.28 -7.92 5.43
CA LYS A 339 18.62 -7.61 5.97
C LYS A 339 18.70 -7.48 7.49
N THR A 340 17.96 -6.54 8.08
CA THR A 340 17.95 -6.30 9.54
C THR A 340 17.52 -7.54 10.33
N PHE A 341 16.65 -8.39 9.77
CA PHE A 341 16.24 -9.64 10.42
C PHE A 341 17.41 -10.65 10.50
N LEU A 342 18.20 -10.79 9.43
CA LEU A 342 19.42 -11.61 9.47
C LEU A 342 20.44 -11.04 10.49
N PHE A 343 20.59 -9.72 10.54
CA PHE A 343 21.44 -9.06 11.54
C PHE A 343 21.03 -9.44 12.97
N GLN A 344 19.75 -9.24 13.32
CA GLN A 344 19.22 -9.52 14.66
C GLN A 344 19.34 -11.00 15.03
N ARG A 345 19.17 -11.92 14.07
CA ARG A 345 19.21 -13.36 14.32
C ARG A 345 20.63 -13.93 14.47
N VAL A 346 21.57 -13.47 13.63
CA VAL A 346 22.89 -14.12 13.50
C VAL A 346 24.02 -13.28 14.10
N PHE A 347 24.06 -11.99 13.78
CA PHE A 347 25.19 -11.10 14.04
C PHE A 347 25.08 -10.38 15.40
N ALA A 348 23.89 -9.94 15.79
CA ALA A 348 23.67 -9.32 17.10
C ALA A 348 24.02 -10.25 18.28
N PRO A 349 23.62 -11.55 18.29
CA PRO A 349 24.02 -12.49 19.34
C PRO A 349 25.45 -13.03 19.15
N ALA A 350 26.17 -12.57 18.13
CA ALA A 350 27.62 -12.74 17.95
C ALA A 350 28.40 -11.45 18.28
N HIS A 351 27.74 -10.46 18.90
CA HIS A 351 28.30 -9.18 19.35
C HIS A 351 28.84 -8.25 18.25
N TYR A 352 28.34 -8.37 17.01
CA TYR A 352 28.65 -7.40 15.95
C TYR A 352 27.88 -6.11 16.16
N VAL A 353 28.52 -4.97 15.92
CA VAL A 353 27.88 -3.65 15.97
C VAL A 353 27.01 -3.42 14.73
N HIS A 354 25.77 -2.92 14.93
CA HIS A 354 24.85 -2.59 13.85
C HIS A 354 25.12 -1.18 13.31
N VAL A 355 25.61 -1.07 12.07
CA VAL A 355 25.76 0.22 11.39
C VAL A 355 24.68 0.36 10.33
N ASN A 356 23.68 1.20 10.61
CA ASN A 356 22.52 1.40 9.72
C ASN A 356 22.34 2.89 9.38
N GLN A 357 22.26 3.21 8.09
CA GLN A 357 22.11 4.57 7.57
C GLN A 357 20.73 5.18 7.87
N ASP A 358 19.68 4.38 8.08
CA ASP A 358 18.37 4.90 8.50
C ASP A 358 18.49 5.62 9.87
N ALA A 359 19.36 5.12 10.76
CA ALA A 359 19.68 5.75 12.04
C ALA A 359 20.72 6.89 11.90
N LEU A 360 21.75 6.70 11.07
CA LEU A 360 22.89 7.62 10.97
C LEU A 360 22.71 8.74 9.92
N ARG A 361 21.66 8.68 9.10
CA ARG A 361 21.24 9.59 8.01
C ARG A 361 22.20 9.71 6.81
N THR A 362 23.53 9.76 7.01
CA THR A 362 24.50 9.99 5.93
C THR A 362 25.58 8.91 5.85
N ARG A 363 26.01 8.56 4.62
CA ARG A 363 27.10 7.61 4.36
C ARG A 363 28.36 7.96 5.15
N ASP A 364 28.72 9.24 5.22
CA ASP A 364 29.97 9.68 5.86
C ASP A 364 29.88 9.67 7.41
N LYS A 365 28.68 9.51 7.97
CA LYS A 365 28.49 9.11 9.38
C LYS A 365 28.62 7.59 9.53
N CYS A 366 28.07 6.80 8.62
CA CYS A 366 28.27 5.34 8.63
C CYS A 366 29.76 4.96 8.53
N LEU A 367 30.51 5.57 7.61
CA LEU A 367 31.95 5.32 7.45
C LEU A 367 32.74 5.66 8.71
N ARG A 368 32.41 6.76 9.41
CA ARG A 368 33.03 7.09 10.71
C ARG A 368 32.69 6.07 11.79
N VAL A 369 31.41 5.72 11.96
CA VAL A 369 31.02 4.70 12.94
C VAL A 369 31.70 3.35 12.67
N VAL A 370 31.86 2.95 11.40
CA VAL A 370 32.65 1.77 11.03
C VAL A 370 34.12 1.92 11.45
N ALA A 371 34.76 3.05 11.12
CA ALA A 371 36.15 3.31 11.48
C ALA A 371 36.37 3.29 13.01
N ASP A 372 35.50 3.96 13.77
CA ASP A 372 35.54 4.03 15.23
C ASP A 372 35.32 2.64 15.86
N THR A 373 34.39 1.84 15.31
CA THR A 373 34.11 0.47 15.78
C THR A 373 35.29 -0.48 15.53
N ILE A 374 35.91 -0.37 14.35
CA ILE A 374 37.09 -1.16 13.98
C ILE A 374 38.31 -0.76 14.82
N ALA A 375 38.49 0.54 15.09
CA ALA A 375 39.53 1.04 16.00
C ALA A 375 39.34 0.54 17.45
N ALA A 376 38.10 0.31 17.88
CA ALA A 376 37.77 -0.35 19.16
C ALA A 376 37.95 -1.89 19.13
N GLY A 377 38.41 -2.47 18.02
CA GLY A 377 38.65 -3.92 17.89
C GLY A 377 37.36 -4.75 17.74
N GLN A 378 36.22 -4.13 17.45
CA GLN A 378 34.93 -4.81 17.31
C GLN A 378 34.58 -5.06 15.84
N SER A 379 33.92 -6.19 15.54
CA SER A 379 33.36 -6.44 14.20
C SER A 379 32.03 -5.71 14.02
N CYS A 380 31.71 -5.34 12.78
CA CYS A 380 30.50 -4.58 12.47
C CYS A 380 29.76 -5.09 11.23
N VAL A 381 28.45 -4.86 11.18
CA VAL A 381 27.62 -5.11 10.00
C VAL A 381 27.06 -3.79 9.48
N VAL A 382 27.32 -3.50 8.20
CA VAL A 382 26.80 -2.33 7.50
C VAL A 382 25.49 -2.71 6.79
N ASP A 383 24.37 -2.55 7.50
CA ASP A 383 23.00 -2.83 7.05
C ASP A 383 22.43 -1.65 6.24
N ASN A 384 23.03 -1.41 5.08
CA ASN A 384 22.59 -0.42 4.10
C ASN A 384 22.13 -1.11 2.80
N THR A 385 21.60 -0.35 1.85
CA THR A 385 21.17 -0.92 0.56
C THR A 385 22.32 -1.26 -0.38
N ASN A 386 23.45 -0.53 -0.27
CA ASN A 386 24.76 -0.79 -0.92
C ASN A 386 24.68 -1.21 -2.40
N ARG A 387 23.77 -0.55 -3.13
CA ARG A 387 23.26 -0.96 -4.46
C ARG A 387 24.32 -1.09 -5.55
N ASP A 388 25.32 -0.21 -5.58
CA ASP A 388 26.26 -0.03 -6.69
C ASP A 388 27.73 -0.14 -6.24
N ARG A 389 28.62 -0.44 -7.19
CA ARG A 389 30.06 -0.60 -6.94
C ARG A 389 30.69 0.63 -6.33
N ALA A 390 30.25 1.83 -6.75
CA ALA A 390 30.75 3.10 -6.22
C ALA A 390 30.46 3.26 -4.72
N THR A 391 29.27 2.89 -4.26
CA THR A 391 28.89 2.91 -2.84
C THR A 391 29.70 1.90 -2.04
N ARG A 392 29.87 0.68 -2.56
CA ARG A 392 30.62 -0.40 -1.90
C ARG A 392 32.11 -0.11 -1.79
N LYS A 393 32.70 0.49 -2.83
CA LYS A 393 34.11 0.89 -2.90
C LYS A 393 34.56 1.68 -1.67
N HIS A 394 33.75 2.59 -1.12
CA HIS A 394 34.11 3.36 0.07
C HIS A 394 34.36 2.48 1.32
N TYR A 395 33.59 1.40 1.51
CA TYR A 395 33.79 0.48 2.64
C TYR A 395 34.98 -0.45 2.39
N ILE A 396 35.22 -0.85 1.15
CA ILE A 396 36.39 -1.66 0.74
C ILE A 396 37.69 -0.85 0.91
N GLU A 397 37.68 0.43 0.53
CA GLU A 397 38.82 1.34 0.75
C GLU A 397 39.10 1.58 2.24
N LEU A 398 38.04 1.72 3.07
CA LEU A 398 38.17 1.83 4.52
C LEU A 398 38.75 0.56 5.16
N ALA A 399 38.27 -0.62 4.74
CA ALA A 399 38.81 -1.91 5.19
C ALA A 399 40.30 -2.04 4.87
N ARG A 400 40.69 -1.69 3.64
CA ARG A 400 42.09 -1.68 3.18
C ARG A 400 42.97 -0.68 3.94
N GLN A 401 42.43 0.48 4.33
CA GLN A 401 43.15 1.49 5.12
C GLN A 401 43.35 1.06 6.58
N THR A 402 42.37 0.37 7.16
CA THR A 402 42.41 -0.11 8.56
C THR A 402 43.04 -1.50 8.71
N GLY A 403 43.33 -2.18 7.60
CA GLY A 403 43.96 -3.51 7.61
C GLY A 403 43.05 -4.64 8.07
N VAL A 404 41.72 -4.46 7.99
CA VAL A 404 40.73 -5.45 8.44
C VAL A 404 40.05 -6.16 7.27
N ARG A 405 39.54 -7.37 7.56
CA ARG A 405 38.80 -8.17 6.60
C ARG A 405 37.45 -7.52 6.25
N ILE A 406 37.06 -7.57 4.98
CA ILE A 406 35.72 -7.22 4.50
C ILE A 406 35.06 -8.37 3.73
N ARG A 407 33.83 -8.72 4.14
CA ARG A 407 32.97 -9.72 3.49
C ARG A 407 31.69 -9.10 2.96
N CYS A 408 31.08 -9.72 1.95
CA CYS A 408 29.81 -9.29 1.36
C CYS A 408 28.71 -10.34 1.54
N VAL A 409 27.54 -9.91 2.01
CA VAL A 409 26.32 -10.74 2.09
C VAL A 409 25.26 -10.12 1.16
N TYR A 410 24.95 -10.80 0.07
CA TYR A 410 24.03 -10.37 -0.96
C TYR A 410 22.64 -11.02 -0.79
N PHE A 411 21.62 -10.20 -0.57
CA PHE A 411 20.24 -10.62 -0.40
C PHE A 411 19.53 -10.63 -1.75
N ASP A 412 19.53 -11.79 -2.39
CA ASP A 412 18.97 -11.97 -3.73
C ASP A 412 17.46 -12.23 -3.67
N VAL A 413 16.71 -11.20 -3.27
CA VAL A 413 15.27 -11.26 -3.04
C VAL A 413 14.53 -10.59 -4.20
N PRO A 414 13.59 -11.27 -4.89
CA PRO A 414 12.85 -10.67 -6.00
C PRO A 414 12.08 -9.41 -5.62
N LYS A 415 11.97 -8.46 -6.56
CA LYS A 415 11.29 -7.17 -6.35
C LYS A 415 9.87 -7.31 -5.80
N HIS A 416 9.09 -8.23 -6.34
CA HIS A 416 7.72 -8.48 -5.89
C HIS A 416 7.65 -9.01 -4.46
N VAL A 417 8.63 -9.83 -4.03
CA VAL A 417 8.76 -10.28 -2.63
C VAL A 417 9.15 -9.10 -1.73
N CYS A 418 10.07 -8.22 -2.15
CA CYS A 418 10.43 -7.03 -1.38
C CYS A 418 9.24 -6.07 -1.19
N VAL A 419 8.44 -5.83 -2.24
CA VAL A 419 7.20 -5.03 -2.14
C VAL A 419 6.20 -5.70 -1.20
N HIS A 420 6.00 -7.02 -1.32
CA HIS A 420 5.12 -7.77 -0.43
C HIS A 420 5.57 -7.70 1.04
N ASN A 421 6.84 -7.96 1.32
CA ASN A 421 7.45 -7.83 2.66
C ASN A 421 7.27 -6.43 3.25
N ASN A 422 7.41 -5.38 2.43
CA ASN A 422 7.24 -3.99 2.84
C ASN A 422 5.80 -3.73 3.32
N HIS A 423 4.80 -4.12 2.51
CA HIS A 423 3.40 -4.00 2.91
C HIS A 423 3.07 -4.87 4.13
N PHE A 424 3.48 -6.14 4.13
CA PHE A 424 3.20 -7.07 5.23
C PHE A 424 3.75 -6.54 6.57
N ARG A 425 5.02 -6.09 6.60
CA ARG A 425 5.64 -5.55 7.82
C ARG A 425 5.00 -4.22 8.26
N ALA A 426 4.52 -3.39 7.34
CA ALA A 426 3.84 -2.14 7.71
C ALA A 426 2.46 -2.37 8.35
N HIS A 427 1.74 -3.42 7.93
CA HIS A 427 0.39 -3.73 8.43
C HIS A 427 0.36 -4.72 9.59
N HIS A 428 1.28 -5.70 9.63
CA HIS A 428 1.31 -6.79 10.61
C HIS A 428 2.60 -6.86 11.45
N GLY A 429 3.58 -5.99 11.17
CA GLY A 429 4.83 -5.95 11.90
C GLY A 429 4.86 -4.91 13.03
N PRO A 430 5.75 -5.11 14.02
CA PRO A 430 6.64 -6.26 14.17
C PRO A 430 5.98 -7.42 14.92
N ALA A 431 6.55 -8.61 14.79
CA ALA A 431 6.11 -9.81 15.52
C ALA A 431 6.82 -9.99 16.88
N ALA A 432 7.74 -9.10 17.23
CA ALA A 432 8.50 -9.11 18.48
C ALA A 432 8.56 -7.70 19.09
N ASP A 433 8.39 -7.61 20.41
CA ASP A 433 8.16 -6.35 21.14
C ASP A 433 9.33 -5.35 21.10
N HIS A 434 10.51 -5.81 20.68
CA HIS A 434 11.74 -5.01 20.62
C HIS A 434 12.01 -4.37 19.23
N GLU A 435 11.22 -4.71 18.20
CA GLU A 435 11.31 -4.04 16.90
C GLU A 435 10.39 -2.80 16.87
N SER A 436 10.84 -1.72 16.22
CA SER A 436 9.98 -0.58 15.93
C SER A 436 9.00 -0.91 14.80
N LYS A 437 7.73 -0.53 14.97
CA LYS A 437 6.74 -0.60 13.88
C LYS A 437 7.25 0.23 12.70
N ARG A 438 7.33 -0.39 11.52
CA ARG A 438 7.79 0.26 10.30
C ARG A 438 6.62 0.85 9.53
N GLU A 439 6.80 2.04 8.98
CA GLU A 439 5.89 2.59 7.98
C GLU A 439 6.12 1.91 6.62
N ILE A 440 5.13 2.02 5.73
CA ILE A 440 5.24 1.53 4.36
C ILE A 440 6.24 2.38 3.57
N LEU A 441 7.31 1.76 3.07
CA LEU A 441 8.25 2.45 2.20
C LEU A 441 7.59 2.76 0.83
N PRO A 442 7.82 3.94 0.23
CA PRO A 442 7.34 4.24 -1.11
C PRO A 442 7.83 3.21 -2.14
N PHE A 443 6.96 2.77 -3.05
CA PHE A 443 7.33 1.83 -4.13
C PHE A 443 8.55 2.31 -4.93
N THR A 444 8.69 3.62 -5.13
CA THR A 444 9.83 4.25 -5.81
C THR A 444 11.17 4.00 -5.11
N ALA A 445 11.20 3.80 -3.79
CA ALA A 445 12.42 3.48 -3.05
C ALA A 445 12.90 2.04 -3.33
N ILE A 446 11.96 1.10 -3.51
CA ILE A 446 12.26 -0.28 -3.91
C ILE A 446 12.60 -0.32 -5.40
N ASP A 447 11.78 0.29 -6.26
CA ASP A 447 11.95 0.34 -7.71
C ASP A 447 13.27 0.98 -8.15
N SER A 448 13.68 2.09 -7.52
CA SER A 448 14.96 2.74 -7.82
C SER A 448 16.17 1.87 -7.46
N TRP A 449 16.10 1.08 -6.38
CA TRP A 449 17.16 0.11 -6.06
C TRP A 449 17.31 -0.94 -7.17
N PHE A 450 16.21 -1.57 -7.61
CA PHE A 450 16.27 -2.58 -8.68
C PHE A 450 16.71 -2.01 -10.05
N LYS A 451 16.52 -0.71 -10.29
CA LYS A 451 17.02 -0.02 -11.50
C LYS A 451 18.51 0.33 -11.43
N GLN A 452 19.11 0.33 -10.24
CA GLN A 452 20.47 0.81 -10.00
C GLN A 452 21.41 -0.28 -9.44
N VAL A 453 20.88 -1.46 -9.09
CA VAL A 453 21.68 -2.53 -8.51
C VAL A 453 22.72 -3.04 -9.50
N GLN A 454 23.96 -3.14 -9.02
CA GLN A 454 25.04 -3.85 -9.68
C GLN A 454 25.40 -5.04 -8.78
N PRO A 455 25.20 -6.29 -9.21
CA PRO A 455 25.51 -7.46 -8.41
C PRO A 455 26.95 -7.40 -7.85
N PRO A 456 27.14 -7.66 -6.55
CA PRO A 456 28.46 -7.69 -5.94
C PRO A 456 29.27 -8.88 -6.48
N SER A 457 30.55 -8.65 -6.76
CA SER A 457 31.51 -9.71 -7.12
C SER A 457 32.79 -9.60 -6.29
N ARG A 458 33.47 -10.73 -6.05
CA ARG A 458 34.73 -10.76 -5.28
C ARG A 458 35.80 -9.84 -5.87
N SER A 459 35.82 -9.70 -7.20
CA SER A 459 36.68 -8.79 -7.96
C SER A 459 36.53 -7.29 -7.63
N GLU A 460 35.57 -6.89 -6.80
CA GLU A 460 35.52 -5.53 -6.23
C GLU A 460 36.55 -5.29 -5.12
N GLY A 461 37.13 -6.36 -4.55
CA GLY A 461 38.11 -6.30 -3.45
C GLY A 461 37.59 -6.86 -2.12
N PHE A 462 36.75 -7.90 -2.15
CA PHE A 462 36.32 -8.62 -0.93
C PHE A 462 37.30 -9.76 -0.60
N ASP A 463 37.55 -10.00 0.68
CA ASP A 463 38.49 -11.05 1.19
C ASP A 463 37.89 -12.47 1.16
N ALA A 464 36.66 -12.60 0.69
CA ALA A 464 35.93 -13.86 0.57
C ALA A 464 35.01 -13.80 -0.65
N ASP A 465 34.56 -14.97 -1.10
CA ASP A 465 33.49 -15.07 -2.09
C ASP A 465 32.19 -14.47 -1.51
N VAL A 466 31.33 -13.97 -2.40
CA VAL A 466 30.10 -13.30 -2.00
C VAL A 466 29.12 -14.34 -1.46
N LEU A 467 28.61 -14.13 -0.25
CA LEU A 467 27.59 -14.97 0.36
C LEU A 467 26.20 -14.54 -0.16
N ARG A 468 25.57 -15.36 -0.99
CA ARG A 468 24.20 -15.16 -1.49
C ARG A 468 23.20 -15.75 -0.51
N ILE A 469 22.28 -14.91 -0.05
CA ILE A 469 21.12 -15.27 0.77
C ILE A 469 19.88 -15.29 -0.13
N THR A 470 19.23 -16.45 -0.23
CA THR A 470 17.94 -16.61 -0.90
C THR A 470 16.79 -16.30 0.07
N TRP A 471 15.65 -15.85 -0.44
CA TRP A 471 14.50 -15.56 0.40
C TRP A 471 13.70 -16.83 0.73
N ARG A 472 13.33 -16.98 2.02
CA ARG A 472 12.35 -17.94 2.52
C ARG A 472 11.51 -17.27 3.60
N PHE A 473 10.24 -17.64 3.74
CA PHE A 473 9.39 -17.18 4.83
C PHE A 473 9.85 -17.80 6.15
N HIS A 474 9.87 -17.00 7.22
CA HIS A 474 10.11 -17.47 8.58
C HIS A 474 9.13 -16.79 9.55
N GLY A 475 8.39 -17.61 10.32
CA GLY A 475 7.38 -17.17 11.27
C GLY A 475 6.45 -18.33 11.65
N LYS A 476 5.55 -18.10 12.62
CA LYS A 476 4.51 -19.07 13.01
C LYS A 476 3.43 -19.22 11.93
N ASP A 477 2.71 -20.33 11.93
CA ASP A 477 1.66 -20.67 10.95
C ASP A 477 0.54 -19.62 10.84
N ASP A 478 0.19 -18.96 11.94
CA ASP A 478 -0.81 -17.88 11.97
C ASP A 478 -0.30 -16.62 11.23
N VAL A 479 0.99 -16.33 11.38
CA VAL A 479 1.70 -15.26 10.67
C VAL A 479 1.86 -15.64 9.20
N GLN A 480 2.13 -16.90 8.89
CA GLN A 480 2.23 -17.42 7.52
C GLN A 480 0.89 -17.33 6.79
N THR A 481 -0.22 -17.63 7.46
CA THR A 481 -1.57 -17.53 6.89
C THR A 481 -1.92 -16.08 6.52
N LYS A 482 -1.55 -15.11 7.37
CA LYS A 482 -1.67 -13.67 7.05
C LYS A 482 -0.72 -13.28 5.91
N TYR A 483 0.54 -13.70 5.97
CA TYR A 483 1.54 -13.43 4.94
C TYR A 483 1.14 -13.97 3.55
N ASN A 484 0.34 -15.04 3.52
CA ASN A 484 -0.24 -15.63 2.32
C ASN A 484 -1.44 -14.86 1.73
N LEU A 485 -1.77 -13.66 2.21
CA LEU A 485 -2.76 -12.76 1.61
C LEU A 485 -2.10 -11.75 0.67
N TYR A 486 -2.79 -11.30 -0.37
CA TYR A 486 -2.34 -10.17 -1.20
C TYR A 486 -2.45 -8.85 -0.44
N TYR A 487 -1.40 -8.02 -0.51
CA TYR A 487 -1.37 -6.69 0.13
C TYR A 487 -1.24 -5.52 -0.84
N HIS A 488 -0.83 -5.81 -2.07
CA HIS A 488 -0.60 -4.91 -3.19
C HIS A 488 -0.96 -5.66 -4.49
#